data_AF-A0A951YF02-F1
#
_entry.id   AF-A0A951YF02-F1
#
_cell.length_a   1.000
_cell.length_b   1.000
_cell.length_c   1.000
_cell.angle_alpha   90.00
_cell.angle_beta   90.00
_cell.angle_gamma   90.00
#
_symmetry.space_group_name_H-M   'P 1'
#
loop_
_entity.id
_entity.type
_entity.pdbx_description
1 polymer ?
#
loop_
_entity_poly.entity_id
_entity_poly.type
_entity_poly.pdbx_seq_one_letter_code
_entity_poly.pdbx_strand_id
1 'polypeptide(L)'
;AVSIARQCNGLELIVLYLGFIFCLPSNPKRMILFGVVGTLVIYILNIIRTALLAAMYDINHSMTDFAHHYVFKIIIYAVVFLGWVLYMKKPKQHETAK
;
A
#
# COMPACT_ATOMS: atom_id res chain seq x y z
N ALA A 1 -16.28 -16.80 -19.51
CA ALA A 1 -16.40 -15.45 -18.93
C ALA A 1 -15.21 -15.20 -18.03
N VAL A 2 -14.34 -14.25 -18.35
CA VAL A 2 -13.29 -13.81 -17.43
C VAL A 2 -13.98 -13.03 -16.31
N SER A 3 -14.19 -13.71 -15.19
CA SER A 3 -14.56 -13.05 -13.95
C SER A 3 -13.36 -12.24 -13.50
N ILE A 4 -13.39 -10.92 -13.67
CA ILE A 4 -12.49 -10.02 -12.94
C ILE A 4 -12.78 -10.30 -11.47
N ALA A 5 -11.90 -11.05 -10.81
CA ALA A 5 -12.04 -11.38 -9.41
C ALA A 5 -12.23 -10.08 -8.62
N ARG A 6 -13.10 -10.12 -7.61
CA ARG A 6 -13.57 -8.97 -6.81
C ARG A 6 -12.44 -8.22 -6.07
N GLN A 7 -11.18 -8.66 -6.22
CA GLN A 7 -10.00 -8.31 -5.43
C GLN A 7 -8.94 -7.46 -6.18
N CYS A 8 -9.28 -6.85 -7.32
CA CYS A 8 -8.38 -5.93 -8.04
C CYS A 8 -8.47 -4.47 -7.59
N ASN A 9 -9.31 -4.15 -6.61
CA ASN A 9 -9.60 -2.78 -6.17
C ASN A 9 -8.71 -2.30 -5.00
N GLY A 10 -7.86 -3.16 -4.42
CA GLY A 10 -6.93 -2.77 -3.35
C GLY A 10 -7.61 -2.37 -2.03
N LEU A 11 -8.93 -2.56 -1.92
CA LEU A 11 -9.75 -2.10 -0.81
C LEU A 11 -9.29 -2.67 0.53
N GLU A 12 -8.95 -3.96 0.57
CA GLU A 12 -8.45 -4.62 1.78
C GLU A 12 -7.22 -3.91 2.36
N LEU A 13 -6.26 -3.54 1.50
CA LEU A 13 -5.03 -2.86 1.94
C LEU A 13 -5.27 -1.42 2.34
N ILE A 14 -6.19 -0.73 1.66
CA ILE A 14 -6.59 0.65 2.01
C ILE A 14 -7.24 0.66 3.39
N VAL A 15 -8.18 -0.26 3.66
CA VAL A 15 -8.86 -0.38 4.96
C VAL A 15 -7.86 -0.74 6.05
N LEU A 16 -6.94 -1.68 5.80
CA LEU A 16 -5.88 -2.03 6.74
C LEU A 16 -4.99 -0.82 7.08
N TYR A 17 -4.55 -0.09 6.06
CA TYR A 17 -3.70 1.09 6.24
C TYR A 17 -4.41 2.19 7.03
N LEU A 18 -5.65 2.53 6.63
CA LEU A 18 -6.45 3.57 7.29
C LEU A 18 -6.82 3.18 8.73
N GLY A 19 -7.18 1.92 8.97
CA GLY A 19 -7.49 1.43 10.32
C GLY A 19 -6.34 1.66 11.30
N PHE A 20 -5.09 1.42 10.87
CA PHE A 20 -3.91 1.70 11.67
C PHE A 20 -3.70 3.20 11.92
N ILE A 21 -3.88 4.04 10.89
CA ILE A 21 -3.76 5.50 11.01
C ILE A 21 -4.80 6.06 11.99
N PHE A 22 -6.05 5.57 11.95
CA PHE A 22 -7.12 5.99 12.85
C PHE A 22 -6.94 5.50 14.30
N CYS A 23 -6.33 4.33 14.50
CA CYS A 23 -6.08 3.79 15.83
C CYS A 23 -4.96 4.54 16.58
N LEU A 24 -4.03 5.16 15.84
CA LEU A 24 -2.88 5.86 16.42
C LEU A 24 -3.12 7.37 16.56
N PRO A 25 -3.23 7.91 17.78
CA PRO A 25 -3.46 9.33 18.00
C PRO A 25 -2.26 10.15 17.52
N SER A 26 -2.49 11.02 16.55
CA SER A 26 -1.53 12.01 16.06
C SER A 26 -2.23 13.33 15.77
N ASN A 27 -1.45 14.33 15.36
CA ASN A 27 -2.01 15.60 14.90
C ASN A 27 -2.99 15.35 13.74
N PRO A 28 -4.21 15.92 13.77
CA PRO A 28 -5.24 15.63 12.76
C PRO A 28 -4.78 15.99 11.34
N LYS A 29 -3.98 17.05 11.19
CA LYS A 29 -3.33 17.41 9.91
C LYS A 29 -2.45 16.29 9.35
N ARG A 30 -1.68 15.64 10.22
CA ARG A 30 -0.78 14.55 9.85
C ARG A 30 -1.55 13.28 9.54
N MET A 31 -2.58 12.98 10.34
CA MET A 31 -3.49 11.86 10.11
C MET A 31 -4.16 11.94 8.74
N ILE A 32 -4.71 13.11 8.38
CA ILE A 32 -5.34 13.34 7.07
C ILE A 32 -4.30 13.26 5.94
N LEU A 33 -3.14 13.91 6.10
CA LEU A 33 -2.09 13.89 5.08
C LEU A 33 -1.61 12.46 4.78
N PHE A 34 -1.24 11.70 5.81
CA PHE A 34 -0.79 10.31 5.64
C PHE A 34 -1.94 9.41 5.20
N GLY A 35 -3.17 9.63 5.67
CA GLY A 35 -4.35 8.90 5.22
C GLY A 35 -4.60 9.04 3.73
N VAL A 36 -4.61 10.28 3.21
CA VAL A 36 -4.86 10.56 1.78
C VAL A 36 -3.67 10.11 0.92
N VAL A 37 -2.45 10.51 1.27
CA VAL A 37 -1.25 10.16 0.49
C VAL A 37 -1.01 8.65 0.49
N GLY A 38 -1.12 8.00 1.65
CA GLY A 38 -0.94 6.55 1.77
C GLY A 38 -2.00 5.78 0.98
N THR A 39 -3.27 6.21 1.04
CA THR A 39 -4.34 5.62 0.23
C THR A 39 -4.06 5.75 -1.27
N LEU A 40 -3.62 6.93 -1.72
CA LEU A 40 -3.28 7.16 -3.12
C LEU A 40 -2.12 6.26 -3.59
N VAL A 41 -1.06 6.14 -2.78
CA VAL A 41 0.09 5.28 -3.08
C VAL A 41 -0.34 3.81 -3.18
N ILE A 42 -1.12 3.32 -2.22
CA ILE A 42 -1.62 1.93 -2.24
C ILE A 42 -2.49 1.67 -3.47
N TYR A 43 -3.34 2.64 -3.83
CA TYR A 43 -4.19 2.54 -5.01
C TYR A 43 -3.37 2.45 -6.30
N ILE A 44 -2.36 3.30 -6.48
CA ILE A 44 -1.46 3.27 -7.63
C ILE A 44 -0.68 1.95 -7.71
N LEU A 45 -0.11 1.48 -6.59
CA LEU A 45 0.60 0.21 -6.55
C LEU A 45 -0.29 -0.98 -6.91
N ASN A 46 -1.55 -0.93 -6.51
CA ASN A 46 -2.52 -1.97 -6.84
C ASN A 46 -2.92 -1.95 -8.34
N ILE A 47 -2.99 -0.78 -8.98
CA ILE A 47 -3.13 -0.67 -10.44
C ILE A 47 -1.91 -1.28 -11.14
N ILE A 48 -0.70 -0.89 -10.73
CA ILE A 48 0.57 -1.40 -11.30
C ILE A 48 0.64 -2.92 -11.17
N ARG A 49 0.30 -3.48 -9.99
CA ARG A 49 0.22 -4.93 -9.78
C ARG A 49 -0.69 -5.60 -10.80
N THR A 50 -1.90 -5.07 -10.98
CA THR A 50 -2.90 -5.65 -11.88
C THR A 50 -2.45 -5.60 -13.34
N ALA A 51 -1.83 -4.50 -13.76
CA ALA A 51 -1.25 -4.36 -15.10
C ALA A 51 -0.09 -5.33 -15.34
N LEU A 52 0.82 -5.48 -14.36
CA LEU A 52 1.94 -6.43 -14.43
C LEU A 52 1.45 -7.88 -14.48
N LEU A 53 0.46 -8.23 -13.65
CA LEU A 53 -0.13 -9.56 -13.65
C LEU A 53 -0.74 -9.90 -15.02
N ALA A 54 -1.48 -8.96 -15.60
CA ALA A 54 -2.08 -9.13 -16.91
C ALA A 54 -1.01 -9.34 -18.00
N ALA A 55 0.08 -8.58 -17.95
CA ALA A 55 1.20 -8.75 -18.88
C ALA A 55 1.97 -10.07 -18.69
N MET A 56 2.13 -10.54 -17.45
CA MET A 56 2.85 -11.80 -17.15
C MET A 56 2.02 -13.05 -17.49
N TYR A 57 0.68 -12.92 -17.44
CA TYR A 57 -0.25 -14.00 -17.72
C TYR A 57 -0.03 -14.65 -19.08
N ASP A 58 0.24 -13.83 -20.12
CA ASP A 58 0.43 -14.30 -21.50
C ASP A 58 1.76 -15.04 -21.71
N ILE A 59 2.74 -14.86 -20.82
CA ILE A 59 4.08 -15.43 -20.97
C ILE A 59 4.18 -16.77 -20.24
N ASN A 60 3.75 -16.84 -18.98
CA ASN A 60 3.82 -18.07 -18.20
C ASN A 60 2.85 -18.06 -17.00
N HIS A 61 1.83 -18.91 -17.07
CA HIS A 61 0.74 -18.94 -16.11
C HIS A 61 1.20 -19.37 -14.69
N SER A 62 2.18 -20.28 -14.59
CA SER A 62 2.71 -20.75 -13.29
C SER A 62 3.53 -19.70 -12.56
N MET A 63 4.35 -18.92 -13.27
CA MET A 63 5.10 -17.81 -12.67
C MET A 63 4.17 -16.66 -12.26
N THR A 64 3.08 -16.46 -12.99
CA THR A 64 2.09 -15.43 -12.68
C THR A 64 1.39 -15.71 -11.35
N ASP A 65 1.03 -16.96 -11.07
CA ASP A 65 0.39 -17.35 -9.81
C ASP A 65 1.34 -17.19 -8.60
N PHE A 66 2.61 -17.58 -8.75
CA PHE A 66 3.64 -17.34 -7.74
C PHE A 66 3.87 -15.84 -7.49
N ALA A 67 4.01 -15.05 -8.55
CA ALA A 67 4.22 -13.62 -8.44
C ALA A 67 3.02 -12.93 -7.76
N HIS A 68 1.80 -13.31 -8.13
CA HIS A 68 0.57 -12.80 -7.53
C HIS A 68 0.43 -13.15 -6.05
N HIS A 69 0.74 -14.40 -5.69
CA HIS A 69 0.50 -14.87 -4.33
C HIS A 69 1.55 -14.39 -3.33
N TYR A 70 2.81 -14.23 -3.77
CA TYR A 70 3.92 -13.95 -2.87
C TYR A 70 4.57 -12.60 -3.16
N VAL A 71 5.12 -12.41 -4.36
CA VAL A 71 6.00 -11.27 -4.68
C VAL A 71 5.25 -9.95 -4.52
N PHE A 72 4.11 -9.80 -5.20
CA PHE A 72 3.35 -8.55 -5.14
C PHE A 72 2.75 -8.29 -3.77
N LYS A 73 2.33 -9.33 -3.04
CA LYS A 73 1.87 -9.15 -1.65
C LYS A 73 2.99 -8.59 -0.79
N ILE A 74 4.15 -9.25 -0.76
CA ILE A 74 5.30 -8.83 0.06
C ILE A 74 5.68 -7.38 -0.22
N ILE A 75 5.77 -7.00 -1.50
CA ILE A 75 6.14 -5.64 -1.89
C ILE A 75 5.13 -4.62 -1.35
N ILE A 76 3.83 -4.84 -1.54
CA ILE A 76 2.83 -3.85 -1.11
C ILE A 76 2.76 -3.79 0.42
N TYR A 77 2.83 -4.91 1.13
CA TYR A 77 2.87 -4.91 2.59
C TYR A 77 4.12 -4.21 3.14
N ALA A 78 5.27 -4.34 2.48
CA ALA A 78 6.47 -3.60 2.84
C ALA A 78 6.27 -2.08 2.70
N VAL A 79 5.64 -1.62 1.61
CA VAL A 79 5.32 -0.18 1.43
C VAL A 79 4.34 0.31 2.48
N VAL A 80 3.28 -0.45 2.76
CA VAL A 80 2.30 -0.15 3.82
C VAL A 80 3.00 -0.01 5.17
N PHE A 81 3.86 -0.97 5.52
CA PHE A 81 4.64 -0.95 6.74
C PHE A 81 5.58 0.26 6.82
N LEU A 82 6.30 0.59 5.73
CA LEU A 82 7.12 1.78 5.67
C LEU A 82 6.29 3.06 5.84
N GLY A 83 5.11 3.12 5.24
CA GLY A 83 4.16 4.22 5.43
C GLY A 83 3.78 4.41 6.90
N TRP A 84 3.57 3.32 7.63
CA TRP A 84 3.34 3.36 9.08
C TRP A 84 4.56 3.80 9.88
N VAL A 85 5.75 3.30 9.56
CA VAL A 85 7.01 3.74 10.20
C VAL A 85 7.22 5.23 10.01
N LEU A 86 7.00 5.76 8.79
CA LEU A 86 7.08 7.18 8.50
C LEU A 86 5.98 7.99 9.22
N TYR A 87 4.80 7.41 9.41
CA TYR A 87 3.72 7.99 10.22
C TYR A 87 4.01 7.93 11.74
N MET A 88 4.88 7.05 12.23
CA MET A 88 5.25 7.04 13.65
C MET A 88 6.46 7.92 13.94
N LYS A 89 7.35 8.09 12.96
CA LYS A 89 8.55 8.91 13.10
C LYS A 89 8.18 10.37 13.32
N LYS A 90 8.50 10.95 14.48
CA LYS A 90 8.28 12.38 14.72
C LYS A 90 9.13 13.17 13.70
N PRO A 91 8.61 14.25 13.09
CA PRO A 91 9.49 15.17 12.39
C PRO A 91 10.56 15.61 13.39
N LYS A 92 11.84 15.47 13.03
CA LYS A 92 12.91 16.06 13.82
C LYS A 92 12.62 17.56 13.81
N GLN A 93 12.05 18.10 14.89
CA GLN A 93 12.18 19.52 15.15
C GLN A 93 13.68 19.75 15.12
N HIS A 94 14.11 20.62 14.21
CA HIS A 94 15.46 21.14 14.21
C HIS A 94 15.86 21.43 15.65
N GLU A 95 16.83 20.66 16.14
CA GLU A 95 17.66 21.01 17.29
C GLU A 95 18.59 22.15 16.85
N THR A 96 18.02 23.26 16.40
CA THR A 96 18.70 24.57 16.38
C THR A 96 18.40 25.24 17.70
N ALA A 97 18.99 24.67 18.74
CA ALA A 97 19.22 25.35 20.00
C ALA A 97 20.62 24.94 20.47
N LYS A 98 21.63 25.43 19.77
CA LYS A 98 22.90 25.81 20.38
C LYS A 98 23.58 26.89 19.54
#